data_AF-A0A939CUI8-F1
#
_entry.id   AF-A0A939CUI8-F1
#
_cell.length_a   1.000
_cell.length_b   1.000
_cell.length_c   1.000
_cell.angle_alpha   90.00
_cell.angle_beta   90.00
_cell.angle_gamma   90.00
#
_symmetry.space_group_name_H-M   'P 1'
#
loop_
_entity.id
_entity.type
_entity.pdbx_description
1 polymer ?
#
loop_
_entity_poly.entity_id
_entity_poly.type
_entity_poly.pdbx_seq_one_letter_code
_entity_poly.pdbx_strand_id
1 'polypeptide(L)' 'MPNPKGSPDNLEPIQRKGEEPMTTTISFRATEKMKEEVKAQDDPPEFCREAIQKALDEKKGK' A
#
# COMPACT_ATOMS: atom_id res chain seq x y z
N MET A 1 -15.19 12.92 -46.91
CA MET A 1 -15.20 13.60 -45.60
C MET A 1 -14.30 12.81 -44.65
N PRO A 2 -13.22 13.37 -44.10
CA PRO A 2 -12.34 12.64 -43.20
C PRO A 2 -12.96 12.58 -41.80
N ASN A 3 -13.10 11.38 -41.25
CA ASN A 3 -13.66 11.14 -39.92
C ASN A 3 -12.72 11.71 -38.83
N PRO A 4 -13.20 12.56 -37.90
CA PRO A 4 -12.39 13.02 -36.77
C PRO A 4 -12.44 11.93 -35.69
N LYS A 5 -11.76 10.81 -35.92
CA LYS A 5 -11.47 9.87 -34.84
C LYS A 5 -10.43 10.55 -33.96
N GLY A 6 -10.90 11.17 -32.88
CA GLY A 6 -10.05 11.79 -31.86
C GLY A 6 -8.92 10.84 -31.48
N SER A 7 -7.69 11.35 -31.57
CA SER A 7 -6.48 10.60 -31.24
C SER A 7 -6.56 10.12 -29.78
N PRO A 8 -6.25 8.86 -29.49
CA PRO A 8 -6.23 8.32 -28.13
C PRO A 8 -5.05 8.85 -27.28
N ASP A 9 -4.17 9.67 -27.87
CA ASP A 9 -2.97 10.25 -27.23
C ASP A 9 -3.23 11.13 -25.99
N ASN A 10 -4.47 11.51 -25.71
CA ASN A 10 -4.80 12.35 -24.55
C ASN A 10 -5.31 11.57 -23.33
N LEU A 11 -5.23 10.23 -23.36
CA LEU A 11 -5.45 9.40 -22.19
C LEU A 11 -4.12 9.26 -21.46
N GLU A 12 -3.69 10.34 -20.78
CA GLU A 12 -2.72 10.17 -19.71
C GLU A 12 -3.29 9.09 -18.76
N PRO A 13 -2.50 8.07 -18.39
CA PRO A 13 -2.94 7.13 -17.38
C PRO A 13 -3.36 7.96 -16.18
N ILE A 14 -4.62 7.83 -15.77
CA ILE A 14 -5.12 8.42 -14.54
C ILE A 14 -4.33 7.72 -13.44
N GLN A 15 -3.14 8.26 -13.16
CA GLN A 15 -2.34 7.88 -12.01
C GLN A 15 -3.23 8.25 -10.85
N ARG A 16 -3.92 7.25 -10.28
CA ARG A 16 -4.71 7.43 -9.08
C ARG A 16 -3.76 7.98 -8.04
N LYS A 17 -3.81 9.29 -7.85
CA LYS A 17 -3.07 10.06 -6.86
C LYS A 17 -3.74 9.78 -5.51
N GLY A 18 -3.65 8.54 -5.05
CA GLY A 18 -4.47 8.04 -3.95
C GLY A 18 -3.72 7.10 -3.05
N GLU A 19 -3.02 6.10 -3.59
CA GLU A 19 -2.34 5.10 -2.78
C GLU A 19 -1.05 4.72 -3.49
N GLU A 20 0.10 4.91 -2.84
CA GLU A 20 1.36 4.39 -3.36
C GLU A 20 1.19 2.88 -3.59
N PRO A 21 1.50 2.36 -4.79
CA PRO A 21 1.29 0.95 -5.06
C PRO A 21 2.16 0.14 -4.10
N MET A 22 1.53 -0.79 -3.36
CA MET A 22 2.20 -1.69 -2.41
C MET A 22 3.05 -2.72 -3.17
N THR A 23 4.13 -2.24 -3.77
CA THR A 23 5.01 -2.98 -4.68
C THR A 23 6.13 -3.73 -3.96
N THR A 24 6.32 -3.47 -2.66
CA THR A 24 7.49 -3.92 -1.91
C THR A 24 7.07 -4.68 -0.66
N THR A 25 7.73 -5.83 -0.42
CA THR A 25 7.54 -6.65 0.78
C THR A 25 8.66 -6.39 1.77
N ILE A 26 8.31 -6.11 3.03
CA ILE A 26 9.25 -5.99 4.14
C ILE A 26 9.28 -7.31 4.91
N SER A 27 10.44 -7.97 4.95
CA SER A 27 10.64 -9.23 5.68
C SER A 27 11.51 -8.97 6.91
N PHE A 28 11.01 -9.28 8.10
CA PHE A 28 11.76 -9.17 9.37
C PHE A 28 11.53 -10.39 10.25
N ARG A 29 12.43 -10.62 11.22
CA ARG A 29 12.29 -11.68 12.21
C ARG A 29 11.36 -11.22 13.33
N ALA A 30 10.36 -12.04 13.65
CA ALA A 30 9.44 -11.84 14.77
C ALA A 30 9.44 -13.08 15.68
N THR A 31 8.95 -12.94 16.91
CA THR A 31 8.78 -14.07 17.84
C THR A 31 7.56 -14.92 17.44
N GLU A 32 7.52 -16.18 17.87
CA GLU A 32 6.40 -17.08 17.56
C GLU A 32 5.07 -16.56 18.11
N LYS A 33 5.07 -16.06 19.36
CA LYS A 33 3.90 -15.45 19.97
C LYS A 33 3.35 -14.30 19.12
N MET A 34 4.23 -13.43 18.63
CA MET A 34 3.85 -12.28 17.81
C MET A 34 3.26 -12.72 16.46
N LYS A 35 3.79 -13.81 15.87
CA LYS A 35 3.23 -14.42 14.66
C LYS A 35 1.84 -15.01 14.91
N GLU A 36 1.60 -15.63 16.05
CA GLU A 36 0.27 -16.14 16.43
C GLU A 36 -0.72 -15.01 16.65
N GLU A 37 -0.34 -13.96 17.37
CA GLU A 37 -1.20 -12.81 17.63
C GLU A 37 -1.57 -12.06 16.34
N VAL A 38 -0.63 -11.92 15.40
CA VAL A 38 -0.87 -11.33 14.07
C VAL A 38 -1.78 -12.21 13.22
N LYS A 39 -1.60 -13.53 13.26
CA LYS A 39 -2.45 -14.49 12.53
C LYS A 39 -3.86 -14.60 13.09
N ALA A 40 -4.04 -14.30 14.38
CA ALA A 40 -5.33 -14.30 15.03
C ALA A 40 -6.17 -13.06 14.68
N GLN A 41 -5.60 -12.03 14.04
CA GLN A 41 -6.35 -10.90 13.52
C GLN A 41 -7.12 -11.29 12.25
N ASP A 42 -8.26 -10.63 12.00
CA ASP A 42 -9.06 -10.81 10.79
C ASP A 42 -8.26 -10.51 9.51
N ASP A 43 -7.46 -9.44 9.53
CA ASP A 43 -6.58 -9.03 8.42
C ASP A 43 -5.12 -8.87 8.88
N PRO A 44 -4.36 -9.97 8.98
CA PRO A 44 -2.94 -9.94 9.35
C PRO A 44 -2.07 -8.95 8.56
N PRO A 45 -2.20 -8.82 7.22
CA PRO A 45 -1.36 -7.89 6.46
C PRO A 45 -1.73 -6.42 6.72
N GLU A 46 -3.01 -6.09 6.91
CA GLU A 46 -3.43 -4.73 7.24
C GLU A 46 -2.97 -4.34 8.64
N PHE A 47 -3.16 -5.23 9.62
CA PHE A 47 -2.67 -5.02 10.98
C PHE A 47 -1.18 -4.70 11.02
N CYS A 48 -0.36 -5.46 10.27
CA CYS A 48 1.08 -5.20 10.19
C CYS A 48 1.38 -3.83 9.59
N ARG A 49 0.64 -3.42 8.56
CA ARG A 49 0.81 -2.12 7.90
C ARG A 49 0.46 -0.99 8.84
N GLU A 50 -0.69 -1.04 9.51
CA GLU A 50 -1.13 -0.01 10.44
C GLU A 50 -0.17 0.13 11.63
N ALA A 51 0.25 -1.00 12.20
CA ALA A 51 1.20 -1.01 13.31
C ALA A 51 2.54 -0.37 12.93
N ILE A 52 3.06 -0.71 11.74
CA ILE A 52 4.31 -0.13 11.21
C ILE A 52 4.12 1.36 10.91
N GLN A 53 3.02 1.73 10.25
CA GLN A 53 2.74 3.12 9.87
C GLN A 53 2.64 4.01 11.10
N LYS A 54 1.92 3.56 12.13
CA LYS A 54 1.79 4.26 13.41
C LYS A 54 3.15 4.43 14.09
N ALA A 55 3.96 3.37 14.17
CA ALA A 55 5.29 3.44 14.77
C ALA A 55 6.25 4.38 13.99
N LEU A 56 6.10 4.47 12.66
CA LEU A 56 6.86 5.41 11.82
C LEU A 56 6.39 6.85 12.02
N ASP A 57 5.08 7.07 12.12
CA ASP A 57 4.50 8.39 12.37
C ASP A 57 4.90 8.93 13.75
N GLU A 58 4.84 8.09 14.79
CA GLU A 58 5.32 8.41 16.14
C GLU A 58 6.81 8.75 16.16
N LYS A 59 7.62 8.16 15.29
CA LYS A 59 9.04 8.52 15.13
C LYS A 59 9.27 9.80 14.36
N LYS A 60 8.40 10.17 13.42
CA LYS A 60 8.49 11.41 12.63
C LYS A 60 7.99 12.63 13.41
N GLY A 61 7.04 12.44 14.31
CA GLY A 61 6.51 13.48 15.20
C GLY A 61 7.38 13.78 16.43
N LYS A 62 8.56 13.16 16.53
CA LYS A 62 9.52 13.31 17.63
C LYS A 62 10.85 13.85 17.11
#